data_AF-A0A351SPV4-F1
#
_entry.id   AF-A0A351SPV4-F1
#
_cell.length_a   1.000
_cell.length_b   1.000
_cell.length_c   1.000
_cell.angle_alpha   90.00
_cell.angle_beta   90.00
_cell.angle_gamma   90.00
#
_symmetry.space_group_name_H-M   'P 1'
#
loop_
_entity.id
_entity.type
_entity.pdbx_description
1 polymer ?
#
loop_
_entity_poly.entity_id
_entity_poly.type
_entity_poly.pdbx_seq_one_letter_code
_entity_poly.pdbx_strand_id
1 'polypeptide(L)'
;MKNRNKEKSKGIVYLLFVGVAILMLLLGYTIDRMVSKFEDEENVKIVESESCEGKKLYYEGNGFDIYTYCLDSIKVSGGEGNVELKDLFLGDRTLKRLYEKLKKTEEFKDGGSIMYRDEEDGLSILKCNTLEGNKDIYIGKSDMAYEEDFCKNRYEMVNDEEFEVYFDVLLLTRANDGDIYLTLSIVNVGEVTTVKVKEADIKSVKKAGDYTFTFKTESAPFRYDIATIFEKSQIVSVRKGN
;
A
#
# COMPACT_ATOMS: atom_id res chain seq x y z
N MET A 1 -19.39 -41.98 -54.74
CA MET A 1 -18.82 -42.35 -53.41
C MET A 1 -18.33 -41.17 -52.54
N LYS A 2 -18.31 -39.90 -52.99
CA LYS A 2 -17.74 -38.76 -52.22
C LYS A 2 -18.67 -38.12 -51.15
N ASN A 3 -19.99 -38.30 -51.20
CA ASN A 3 -20.92 -37.57 -50.31
C ASN A 3 -21.23 -38.25 -48.95
N ARG A 4 -21.13 -39.58 -48.82
CA ARG A 4 -21.44 -40.28 -47.55
C ARG A 4 -20.40 -40.07 -46.44
N ASN A 5 -19.16 -39.75 -46.79
CA ASN A 5 -18.11 -39.47 -45.79
C ASN A 5 -18.24 -38.06 -45.17
N LYS A 6 -18.92 -37.12 -45.86
CA LYS A 6 -19.05 -35.73 -45.40
C LYS A 6 -20.14 -35.55 -44.33
N GLU A 7 -21.17 -36.39 -44.34
CA GLU A 7 -22.20 -36.39 -43.29
C GLU A 7 -21.75 -37.12 -42.01
N LYS A 8 -21.01 -38.24 -42.15
CA LYS A 8 -20.45 -38.96 -41.01
C LYS A 8 -19.41 -38.12 -40.25
N SER A 9 -18.61 -37.30 -40.93
CA SER A 9 -17.63 -36.44 -40.27
C SER A 9 -18.29 -35.30 -39.47
N LYS A 10 -19.41 -34.75 -39.94
CA LYS A 10 -20.17 -33.72 -39.21
C LYS A 10 -20.77 -34.25 -37.89
N GLY A 11 -21.26 -35.49 -37.89
CA GLY A 11 -21.77 -36.13 -36.67
C GLY A 11 -20.68 -36.39 -35.62
N ILE A 12 -19.49 -36.80 -36.05
CA ILE A 12 -18.33 -37.00 -35.15
C ILE A 12 -17.83 -35.67 -34.58
N VAL A 13 -17.76 -34.62 -35.40
CA VAL A 13 -17.39 -33.26 -34.94
C VAL A 13 -18.41 -32.74 -33.91
N TYR A 14 -19.71 -32.93 -34.15
CA TYR A 14 -20.74 -32.52 -33.19
C TYR A 14 -20.63 -33.24 -31.85
N LEU A 15 -20.41 -34.56 -31.86
CA LEU A 15 -20.21 -35.36 -30.64
C LEU A 15 -18.97 -34.93 -29.86
N LEU A 16 -17.88 -34.56 -30.55
CA LEU A 16 -16.68 -34.00 -29.91
C LEU A 16 -16.97 -32.65 -29.25
N PHE A 17 -17.72 -31.75 -29.90
CA PHE A 17 -18.09 -30.46 -29.32
C PHE A 17 -18.96 -30.61 -28.07
N VAL A 18 -19.93 -31.52 -28.09
CA VAL A 18 -20.78 -31.79 -26.92
C VAL A 18 -19.95 -32.37 -25.77
N GLY A 19 -19.02 -33.29 -26.05
CA GLY A 19 -18.11 -33.84 -25.05
C GLY A 19 -17.22 -32.78 -24.39
N VAL A 20 -16.66 -31.86 -25.19
CA VAL A 20 -15.85 -30.74 -24.67
C VAL A 20 -16.70 -29.77 -23.84
N ALA A 21 -17.93 -29.47 -24.26
CA ALA A 21 -18.82 -28.61 -23.49
C ALA A 21 -19.18 -29.22 -22.12
N ILE A 22 -19.48 -30.52 -22.06
CA ILE A 22 -19.74 -31.24 -20.81
C ILE A 22 -18.48 -31.24 -19.92
N LEU A 23 -17.31 -31.47 -20.49
CA LEU A 23 -16.05 -31.42 -19.75
C LEU A 23 -15.78 -30.03 -19.16
N MET A 24 -16.03 -28.97 -19.92
CA MET A 24 -15.91 -27.59 -19.43
C MET A 24 -16.89 -27.27 -18.30
N LEU A 25 -18.13 -27.77 -18.38
CA LEU A 25 -19.10 -27.61 -17.30
C LEU A 25 -18.67 -28.36 -16.02
N LEU A 26 -18.13 -29.58 -16.16
CA LEU A 26 -17.60 -30.35 -15.03
C LEU A 26 -16.37 -29.68 -14.41
N LEU A 27 -15.44 -29.19 -15.24
CA LEU A 27 -14.27 -28.44 -14.77
C LEU A 27 -14.69 -27.14 -14.07
N GLY A 28 -15.63 -26.40 -14.65
CA GLY A 28 -16.21 -25.20 -14.04
C GLY A 28 -16.83 -25.49 -12.68
N TYR A 29 -17.63 -26.54 -12.58
CA TYR A 29 -18.24 -26.97 -11.31
C TYR A 29 -17.21 -27.36 -10.26
N THR A 30 -16.14 -28.08 -10.65
CA THR A 30 -15.07 -28.45 -9.71
C THR A 30 -14.25 -27.25 -9.23
N ILE A 31 -14.01 -26.26 -10.10
CA ILE A 31 -13.29 -25.03 -9.75
C ILE A 31 -14.14 -24.18 -8.81
N ASP A 32 -15.43 -24.01 -9.11
CA ASP A 32 -16.37 -23.26 -8.27
C ASP A 32 -16.50 -23.86 -6.85
N ARG A 33 -16.50 -25.20 -6.77
CA ARG A 33 -16.51 -25.92 -5.49
C ARG A 33 -15.19 -25.82 -4.71
N MET A 34 -14.07 -25.65 -5.41
CA MET A 34 -12.76 -25.44 -4.80
C MET A 34 -12.63 -24.00 -4.29
N VAL A 35 -13.15 -23.01 -5.02
CA VAL A 35 -13.21 -21.60 -4.62
C VAL A 35 -14.13 -21.39 -3.42
N SER A 36 -15.31 -22.00 -3.41
CA SER A 36 -16.24 -21.90 -2.26
C SER A 36 -15.74 -22.58 -0.98
N LYS A 37 -14.84 -23.57 -1.09
CA LYS A 37 -14.16 -24.15 0.09
C LYS A 37 -13.03 -23.26 0.65
N PHE A 38 -12.59 -22.25 -0.10
CA PHE A 38 -11.62 -21.26 0.36
C PHE A 38 -12.29 -20.00 0.95
N GLU A 39 -13.62 -19.93 0.94
CA GLU A 39 -14.41 -18.97 1.72
C GLU A 39 -14.66 -19.47 3.15
N ASP A 40 -13.68 -20.17 3.74
CA ASP A 40 -13.74 -20.46 5.17
C ASP A 40 -13.71 -19.15 5.96
N GLU A 41 -14.57 -19.07 6.98
CA GLU A 41 -14.72 -17.95 7.90
C GLU A 41 -13.38 -17.59 8.55
N GLU A 42 -12.65 -16.65 7.94
CA GLU A 42 -11.43 -16.10 8.54
C GLU A 42 -11.78 -15.45 9.88
N ASN A 43 -11.44 -16.10 10.99
CA ASN A 43 -11.62 -15.49 12.31
C ASN A 43 -10.36 -14.68 12.65
N VAL A 44 -10.55 -13.42 13.02
CA VAL A 44 -9.46 -12.55 13.46
C VAL A 44 -9.37 -12.63 14.97
N LYS A 45 -8.18 -12.94 15.47
CA LYS A 45 -7.86 -13.01 16.89
C LYS A 45 -6.79 -11.99 17.21
N ILE A 46 -7.09 -11.11 18.15
CA ILE A 46 -6.13 -10.14 18.67
C ILE A 46 -5.51 -10.67 19.97
N VAL A 47 -4.26 -10.30 20.21
CA VAL A 47 -3.60 -10.49 21.51
C VAL A 47 -3.32 -9.10 22.06
N GLU A 48 -4.00 -8.75 23.14
CA GLU A 48 -3.82 -7.47 23.83
C GLU A 48 -2.46 -7.37 24.50
N SER A 49 -1.93 -6.16 24.57
CA SER A 49 -0.66 -5.87 25.23
C SER A 49 -0.87 -5.61 26.72
N GLU A 50 -0.09 -6.26 27.59
CA GLU A 50 -0.22 -6.12 29.05
C GLU A 50 0.08 -4.69 29.56
N SER A 51 1.00 -3.97 28.90
CA SER A 51 1.46 -2.64 29.34
C SER A 51 0.89 -1.47 28.53
N CYS A 52 0.16 -1.73 27.43
CA CYS A 52 -0.45 -0.73 26.55
C CYS A 52 0.45 0.51 26.33
N GLU A 53 1.59 0.30 25.67
CA GLU A 53 2.61 1.33 25.42
C GLU A 53 2.24 2.32 24.29
N GLY A 54 0.95 2.42 23.94
CA GLY A 54 0.46 3.22 22.82
C GLY A 54 0.59 2.51 21.46
N LYS A 55 0.77 3.30 20.40
CA LYS A 55 0.85 2.79 19.03
C LYS A 55 2.24 2.20 18.71
N LYS A 56 2.27 1.07 18.00
CA LYS A 56 3.48 0.40 17.53
C LYS A 56 3.39 0.17 16.02
N LEU A 57 4.46 0.47 15.28
CA LEU A 57 4.51 0.17 13.85
C LEU A 57 4.38 -1.34 13.64
N TYR A 58 3.37 -1.75 12.88
CA TYR A 58 3.05 -3.16 12.60
C TYR A 58 3.47 -3.57 11.19
N TYR A 59 3.28 -2.67 10.22
CA TYR A 59 3.66 -2.86 8.83
C TYR A 59 4.00 -1.52 8.18
N GLU A 60 5.10 -1.49 7.44
CA GLU A 60 5.52 -0.34 6.63
C GLU A 60 5.13 -0.59 5.16
N GLY A 61 4.25 0.26 4.65
CA GLY A 61 3.71 0.15 3.29
C GLY A 61 4.10 1.34 2.42
N ASN A 62 4.06 1.13 1.11
CA ASN A 62 4.28 2.22 0.16
C ASN A 62 3.03 3.14 0.11
N GLY A 63 3.09 4.25 0.83
CA GLY A 63 2.04 5.28 0.87
C GLY A 63 1.08 5.20 2.06
N PHE A 64 1.19 4.17 2.91
CA PHE A 64 0.48 4.04 4.19
C PHE A 64 1.21 3.06 5.10
N ASP A 65 1.10 3.24 6.41
CA ASP A 65 1.62 2.31 7.42
C ASP A 65 0.45 1.75 8.20
N ILE A 66 0.69 0.62 8.85
CA ILE A 66 -0.25 0.03 9.77
C ILE A 66 0.38 0.06 11.15
N TYR A 67 -0.36 0.58 12.12
CA TYR A 67 0.01 0.61 13.52
C TYR A 67 -0.93 -0.29 14.31
N THR A 68 -0.41 -1.03 15.29
CA THR A 68 -1.25 -1.59 16.36
C THR A 68 -1.34 -0.60 17.51
N TYR A 69 -2.49 -0.55 18.18
CA TYR A 69 -2.67 0.23 19.41
C TYR A 69 -3.04 -0.71 20.55
N CYS A 70 -2.12 -0.86 21.50
CA CYS A 70 -2.25 -1.76 22.65
C CYS A 70 -2.53 -3.22 22.30
N LEU A 71 -2.03 -3.68 21.15
CA LEU A 71 -2.02 -5.08 20.73
C LEU A 71 -0.59 -5.56 20.49
N ASP A 72 -0.29 -6.78 20.94
CA ASP A 72 0.98 -7.47 20.70
C ASP A 72 0.97 -8.25 19.38
N SER A 73 -0.18 -8.81 18.98
CA SER A 73 -0.32 -9.50 17.69
C SER A 73 -1.76 -9.50 17.17
N ILE A 74 -1.89 -9.65 15.85
CA ILE A 74 -3.16 -9.79 15.16
C ILE A 74 -3.04 -11.03 14.29
N LYS A 75 -3.79 -12.08 14.61
CA LYS A 75 -3.73 -13.38 13.94
C LYS A 75 -5.01 -13.61 13.17
N VAL A 76 -4.88 -14.15 11.97
CA VAL A 76 -6.01 -14.56 11.15
C VAL A 76 -5.96 -16.07 11.00
N SER A 77 -7.07 -16.75 11.26
CA SER A 77 -7.19 -18.19 11.13
C SER A 77 -7.99 -18.56 9.89
N GLY A 78 -7.41 -19.36 8.98
CA GLY A 78 -8.11 -19.94 7.84
C GLY A 78 -7.44 -21.22 7.37
N GLY A 79 -8.21 -22.33 7.29
CA GLY A 79 -7.80 -23.63 6.72
C GLY A 79 -6.62 -24.37 7.38
N GLU A 80 -5.42 -23.77 7.39
CA GLU A 80 -4.13 -24.36 7.77
C GLU A 80 -3.41 -23.58 8.90
N GLY A 81 -4.14 -23.16 9.93
CA GLY A 81 -3.56 -22.59 11.16
C GLY A 81 -3.74 -21.08 11.32
N ASN A 82 -3.10 -20.54 12.37
CA ASN A 82 -3.10 -19.09 12.66
C ASN A 82 -1.86 -18.45 12.04
N VAL A 83 -2.05 -17.45 11.18
CA VAL A 83 -0.97 -16.66 10.57
C VAL A 83 -1.06 -15.23 11.09
N GLU A 84 0.07 -14.56 11.29
CA GLU A 84 0.07 -13.13 11.62
C GLU A 84 -0.48 -12.33 10.44
N LEU A 85 -1.33 -11.34 10.72
CA LEU A 85 -1.94 -10.49 9.69
C LEU A 85 -0.87 -9.82 8.82
N LYS A 86 0.27 -9.43 9.42
CA LYS A 86 1.38 -8.83 8.67
C LYS A 86 1.98 -9.74 7.60
N ASP A 87 1.97 -11.05 7.83
CA ASP A 87 2.54 -12.03 6.91
C ASP A 87 1.57 -12.37 5.76
N LEU A 88 0.29 -11.99 5.92
CA LEU A 88 -0.75 -12.12 4.89
C LEU A 88 -0.84 -10.89 3.96
N PHE A 89 -0.03 -9.85 4.18
CA PHE A 89 -0.05 -8.65 3.33
C PHE A 89 0.57 -8.92 1.95
N LEU A 90 -0.28 -9.42 1.06
CA LEU A 90 -0.08 -9.50 -0.40
C LEU A 90 -1.06 -8.58 -1.15
N GLY A 91 -1.30 -7.38 -0.61
CA GLY A 91 -2.07 -6.29 -1.24
C GLY A 91 -3.48 -6.03 -0.67
N ASP A 92 -4.25 -5.17 -1.35
CA ASP A 92 -5.54 -4.58 -0.92
C ASP A 92 -6.64 -5.57 -0.47
N ARG A 93 -6.53 -6.85 -0.83
CA ARG A 93 -7.61 -7.83 -0.61
C ARG A 93 -7.81 -8.18 0.87
N THR A 94 -6.75 -8.33 1.65
CA THR A 94 -6.83 -8.71 3.07
C THR A 94 -7.46 -7.60 3.91
N LEU A 95 -7.03 -6.35 3.69
CA LEU A 95 -7.63 -5.18 4.35
C LEU A 95 -9.09 -4.98 3.95
N LYS A 96 -9.42 -5.14 2.67
CA LYS A 96 -10.80 -5.05 2.21
C LYS A 96 -11.73 -6.02 2.94
N ARG A 97 -11.30 -7.28 3.09
CA ARG A 97 -12.08 -8.31 3.82
C ARG A 97 -12.22 -7.98 5.30
N LEU A 98 -11.19 -7.42 5.93
CA LEU A 98 -11.28 -6.92 7.31
C LEU A 98 -12.35 -5.83 7.42
N TYR A 99 -12.34 -4.83 6.52
CA TYR A 99 -13.34 -3.76 6.53
C TYR A 99 -14.76 -4.27 6.29
N GLU A 100 -14.95 -5.30 5.46
CA GLU A 100 -16.27 -5.88 5.17
C GLU A 100 -16.92 -6.55 6.40
N LYS A 101 -16.12 -6.99 7.37
CA LYS A 101 -16.61 -7.59 8.62
C LYS A 101 -16.90 -6.57 9.72
N LEU A 102 -16.42 -5.34 9.56
CA LEU A 102 -16.56 -4.29 10.56
C LEU A 102 -17.62 -3.28 10.15
N LYS A 103 -18.26 -2.68 11.14
CA LYS A 103 -19.22 -1.61 10.90
C LYS A 103 -18.54 -0.25 10.94
N LYS A 104 -18.81 0.58 9.94
CA LYS A 104 -18.48 2.01 10.02
C LYS A 104 -19.25 2.64 11.17
N THR A 105 -18.54 3.19 12.15
CA THR A 105 -19.13 3.79 13.36
C THR A 105 -18.99 5.29 13.40
N GLU A 106 -17.85 5.84 12.96
CA GLU A 106 -17.58 7.28 13.01
C GLU A 106 -16.85 7.75 11.74
N GLU A 107 -17.04 9.03 11.39
CA GLU A 107 -16.32 9.72 10.33
C GLU A 107 -15.82 11.07 10.86
N PHE A 108 -14.54 11.35 10.67
CA PHE A 108 -13.86 12.50 11.25
C PHE A 108 -13.75 13.65 10.25
N LYS A 109 -13.77 14.88 10.76
CA LYS A 109 -13.67 16.12 9.98
C LYS A 109 -12.22 16.53 9.68
N ASP A 110 -11.34 15.56 9.55
CA ASP A 110 -9.91 15.74 9.27
C ASP A 110 -9.57 15.59 7.78
N GLY A 111 -10.58 15.37 6.93
CA GLY A 111 -10.44 14.99 5.51
C GLY A 111 -11.28 13.76 5.15
N GLY A 112 -11.82 13.08 6.16
CA GLY A 112 -12.74 11.96 6.03
C GLY A 112 -12.14 10.65 6.52
N SER A 113 -11.35 10.67 7.59
CA SER A 113 -10.94 9.43 8.27
C SER A 113 -12.16 8.70 8.82
N ILE A 114 -12.10 7.37 8.89
CA ILE A 114 -13.26 6.54 9.25
C ILE A 114 -12.86 5.52 10.31
N MET A 115 -13.66 5.42 11.38
CA MET A 115 -13.55 4.35 12.38
C MET A 115 -14.49 3.20 12.03
N TYR A 116 -13.94 2.00 11.98
CA TYR A 116 -14.65 0.74 11.82
C TYR A 116 -14.53 -0.07 13.12
N ARG A 117 -15.63 -0.64 13.61
CA ARG A 117 -15.63 -1.47 14.83
C ARG A 117 -16.40 -2.76 14.61
N ASP A 118 -15.93 -3.81 15.28
CA ASP A 118 -16.70 -5.02 15.49
C ASP A 118 -17.81 -4.75 16.51
N GLU A 119 -18.99 -5.35 16.32
CA GLU A 119 -20.13 -5.21 17.25
C GLU A 119 -19.97 -6.11 18.49
N GLU A 120 -19.16 -7.18 18.43
CA GLU A 120 -18.99 -8.17 19.52
C GLU A 120 -17.53 -8.27 20.02
N ASP A 121 -17.09 -7.29 20.83
CA ASP A 121 -15.80 -7.27 21.59
C ASP A 121 -14.53 -7.60 20.79
N GLY A 122 -14.58 -7.41 19.47
CA GLY A 122 -13.49 -7.71 18.55
C GLY A 122 -12.49 -6.56 18.38
N LEU A 123 -12.09 -6.36 17.13
CA LEU A 123 -11.11 -5.34 16.76
C LEU A 123 -11.77 -4.06 16.26
N SER A 124 -11.02 -2.98 16.28
CA SER A 124 -11.37 -1.73 15.60
C SER A 124 -10.26 -1.34 14.62
N ILE A 125 -10.66 -0.62 13.57
CA ILE A 125 -9.74 -0.08 12.58
C ILE A 125 -10.07 1.40 12.35
N LEU A 126 -9.12 2.28 12.60
CA LEU A 126 -9.16 3.65 12.12
C LEU A 126 -8.41 3.72 10.80
N LYS A 127 -9.12 4.06 9.73
CA LYS A 127 -8.55 4.33 8.42
C LYS A 127 -8.40 5.84 8.26
N CYS A 128 -7.16 6.32 8.25
CA CYS A 128 -6.86 7.72 8.07
C CYS A 128 -7.10 8.15 6.62
N ASN A 129 -7.66 9.34 6.46
CA ASN A 129 -7.85 10.00 5.20
C ASN A 129 -7.85 11.51 5.46
N THR A 130 -6.70 12.04 5.86
CA THR A 130 -6.63 13.46 6.22
C THR A 130 -6.47 14.36 5.00
N LEU A 131 -6.85 15.63 5.12
CA LEU A 131 -6.61 16.68 4.12
C LEU A 131 -5.13 16.86 3.82
N GLU A 132 -4.29 16.54 4.80
CA GLU A 132 -2.83 16.62 4.72
C GLU A 132 -2.21 15.37 4.07
N GLY A 133 -3.02 14.37 3.72
CA GLY A 133 -2.61 13.22 2.92
C GLY A 133 -2.15 12.00 3.70
N ASN A 134 -2.42 11.92 5.01
CA ASN A 134 -2.19 10.71 5.80
C ASN A 134 -3.22 9.63 5.39
N LYS A 135 -2.72 8.43 5.07
CA LYS A 135 -3.50 7.23 4.68
C LYS A 135 -3.26 6.02 5.58
N ASP A 136 -2.61 6.24 6.73
CA ASP A 136 -2.26 5.21 7.70
C ASP A 136 -3.50 4.51 8.25
N ILE A 137 -3.24 3.34 8.83
CA ILE A 137 -4.25 2.47 9.40
C ILE A 137 -3.84 2.16 10.84
N TYR A 138 -4.76 2.28 11.78
CA TYR A 138 -4.55 1.94 13.17
C TYR A 138 -5.50 0.83 13.55
N ILE A 139 -4.97 -0.25 14.12
CA ILE A 139 -5.73 -1.43 14.52
C ILE A 139 -5.63 -1.58 16.04
N GLY A 140 -6.77 -1.62 16.71
CA GLY A 140 -6.85 -1.76 18.16
C GLY A 140 -7.98 -2.70 18.57
N LYS A 141 -8.20 -2.76 19.88
CA LYS A 141 -9.38 -3.39 20.49
C LYS A 141 -10.66 -2.60 20.17
N SER A 142 -11.82 -3.22 20.38
CA SER A 142 -13.15 -2.67 20.04
C SER A 142 -13.41 -1.26 20.60
N ASP A 143 -12.89 -0.96 21.80
CA ASP A 143 -13.05 0.31 22.51
C ASP A 143 -12.00 1.38 22.13
N MET A 144 -11.12 1.13 21.15
CA MET A 144 -10.16 2.13 20.68
C MET A 144 -10.89 3.42 20.27
N ALA A 145 -10.45 4.53 20.85
CA ALA A 145 -10.91 5.86 20.52
C ALA A 145 -9.92 6.53 19.56
N TYR A 146 -10.39 7.57 18.86
CA TYR A 146 -9.49 8.43 18.11
C TYR A 146 -8.69 9.29 19.09
N GLU A 147 -7.37 9.17 19.08
CA GLU A 147 -6.46 9.95 19.93
C GLU A 147 -5.71 11.02 19.12
N GLU A 148 -5.18 12.02 19.82
CA GLU A 148 -4.58 13.20 19.18
C GLU A 148 -3.35 12.83 18.32
N ASP A 149 -2.64 11.76 18.63
CA ASP A 149 -1.48 11.30 17.87
C ASP A 149 -1.84 10.42 16.66
N PHE A 150 -3.12 10.05 16.50
CA PHE A 150 -3.59 9.25 15.37
C PHE A 150 -3.80 10.14 14.15
N CYS A 151 -3.57 9.56 12.97
CA CYS A 151 -3.69 10.25 11.68
C CYS A 151 -2.86 11.54 11.53
N LYS A 152 -2.00 11.87 12.50
CA LYS A 152 -1.02 12.96 12.37
C LYS A 152 -0.06 12.64 11.22
N ASN A 153 0.26 13.66 10.45
CA ASN A 153 1.04 13.48 9.23
C ASN A 153 2.42 12.91 9.54
N ARG A 154 2.80 11.82 8.85
CA ARG A 154 4.15 11.24 8.94
C ARG A 154 5.19 12.10 8.26
N TYR A 155 4.71 12.87 7.28
CA TYR A 155 5.51 13.73 6.44
C TYR A 155 5.30 15.15 6.94
N GLU A 156 6.40 15.89 7.05
CA GLU A 156 6.32 17.34 7.14
C GLU A 156 5.55 17.87 5.91
N MET A 157 4.97 19.05 6.00
CA MET A 157 4.31 19.68 4.85
C MET A 157 5.24 20.74 4.29
N VAL A 158 5.42 20.73 2.97
CA VAL A 158 6.00 21.88 2.27
C VAL A 158 4.89 22.93 2.15
N ASN A 159 5.09 24.06 2.81
CA ASN A 159 4.18 25.21 2.77
C ASN A 159 4.80 26.41 2.04
N ASP A 160 6.12 26.45 1.94
CA ASP A 160 6.85 27.55 1.33
C ASP A 160 7.03 27.35 -0.17
N GLU A 161 6.95 28.44 -0.95
CA GLU A 161 7.20 28.43 -2.39
C GLU A 161 8.66 28.10 -2.73
N GLU A 162 9.59 28.35 -1.81
CA GLU A 162 11.01 28.03 -1.94
C GLU A 162 11.50 27.38 -0.64
N PHE A 163 12.12 26.21 -0.76
CA PHE A 163 12.52 25.40 0.38
C PHE A 163 13.77 24.57 0.09
N GLU A 164 14.48 24.19 1.15
CA GLU A 164 15.69 23.36 1.06
C GLU A 164 15.42 21.96 1.63
N VAL A 165 15.95 20.96 0.93
CA VAL A 165 15.89 19.56 1.35
C VAL A 165 17.30 18.99 1.40
N TYR A 166 17.60 18.29 2.49
CA TYR A 166 18.87 17.61 2.69
C TYR A 166 18.71 16.15 2.28
N PHE A 167 19.43 15.74 1.24
CA PHE A 167 19.44 14.36 0.76
C PHE A 167 20.82 13.74 0.94
N ASP A 168 20.83 12.48 1.36
CA ASP A 168 21.94 11.58 1.08
C ASP A 168 21.74 10.98 -0.32
N VAL A 169 22.64 11.30 -1.25
CA VAL A 169 22.66 10.72 -2.58
C VAL A 169 23.39 9.39 -2.48
N LEU A 170 22.64 8.29 -2.51
CA LEU A 170 23.17 6.93 -2.38
C LEU A 170 23.78 6.44 -3.70
N LEU A 171 23.11 6.74 -4.81
CA LEU A 171 23.50 6.27 -6.14
C LEU A 171 23.18 7.30 -7.22
N LEU A 172 24.09 7.41 -8.19
CA LEU A 172 23.89 8.16 -9.42
C LEU A 172 24.11 7.23 -10.60
N THR A 173 23.08 7.05 -11.42
CA THR A 173 23.12 6.21 -12.61
C THR A 173 22.84 7.05 -13.85
N ARG A 174 23.67 6.89 -14.88
CA ARG A 174 23.45 7.49 -16.20
C ARG A 174 22.89 6.43 -17.13
N ALA A 175 21.71 6.67 -17.68
CA ALA A 175 21.14 5.80 -18.71
C ALA A 175 21.72 6.17 -20.09
N ASN A 176 21.60 5.22 -21.03
CA ASN A 176 22.18 5.35 -22.37
C ASN A 176 21.51 6.43 -23.23
N ASP A 177 20.30 6.85 -22.85
CA ASP A 177 19.52 7.93 -23.47
C ASP A 177 19.89 9.33 -22.94
N GLY A 178 20.84 9.41 -21.99
CA GLY A 178 21.29 10.65 -21.36
C GLY A 178 20.49 11.03 -20.12
N ASP A 179 19.51 10.23 -19.71
CA ASP A 179 18.77 10.46 -18.47
C ASP A 179 19.66 10.15 -17.24
N ILE A 180 19.50 10.95 -16.17
CA ILE A 180 20.16 10.71 -14.89
C ILE A 180 19.13 10.28 -13.85
N TYR A 181 19.46 9.20 -13.15
CA TYR A 181 18.68 8.68 -12.04
C TYR A 181 19.48 8.85 -10.75
N LEU A 182 18.86 9.45 -9.74
CA LEU A 182 19.42 9.59 -8.40
C LEU A 182 18.61 8.72 -7.43
N THR A 183 19.28 7.84 -6.70
CA THR A 183 18.71 7.20 -5.52
C THR A 183 19.04 8.06 -4.30
N LEU A 184 18.01 8.59 -3.67
CA LEU A 184 18.08 9.58 -2.61
C LEU A 184 17.51 9.02 -1.31
N SER A 185 18.00 9.51 -0.17
CA SER A 185 17.46 9.24 1.15
C SER A 185 17.26 10.53 1.95
N ILE A 186 16.16 10.61 2.71
CA ILE A 186 15.95 11.63 3.74
C ILE A 186 16.13 10.95 5.10
N VAL A 187 17.24 11.23 5.79
CA VAL A 187 17.66 10.52 7.02
C VAL A 187 16.59 10.52 8.11
N ASN A 188 15.85 11.60 8.27
CA ASN A 188 14.83 11.72 9.33
C ASN A 188 13.49 11.05 8.99
N VAL A 189 13.26 10.71 7.71
CA VAL A 189 12.01 10.13 7.22
C VAL A 189 12.18 8.65 6.86
N GLY A 190 13.43 8.17 6.70
CA GLY A 190 13.73 6.78 6.33
C GLY A 190 13.35 6.43 4.88
N GLU A 191 12.84 7.40 4.12
CA GLU A 191 12.42 7.21 2.73
C GLU A 191 13.64 7.09 1.82
N VAL A 192 13.66 6.05 0.97
CA VAL A 192 14.64 5.88 -0.10
C VAL A 192 13.93 5.77 -1.45
N THR A 193 14.16 6.73 -2.33
CA THR A 193 13.44 6.83 -3.62
C THR A 193 14.42 7.11 -4.75
N THR A 194 14.19 6.50 -5.92
CA THR A 194 14.95 6.81 -7.14
C THR A 194 14.16 7.74 -8.04
N VAL A 195 14.73 8.90 -8.34
CA VAL A 195 14.10 9.95 -9.16
C VAL A 195 14.89 10.21 -10.43
N LYS A 196 14.16 10.55 -11.49
CA LYS A 196 14.74 10.98 -12.77
C LYS A 196 14.96 12.49 -12.75
N VAL A 197 16.16 12.93 -13.10
CA VAL A 197 16.56 14.36 -13.09
C VAL A 197 17.30 14.74 -14.36
N LYS A 198 17.30 16.04 -14.68
CA LYS A 198 18.10 16.56 -15.80
C LYS A 198 19.52 16.86 -15.32
N GLU A 199 20.52 16.51 -16.12
CA GLU A 199 21.93 16.78 -15.79
C GLU A 199 22.23 18.27 -15.54
N ALA A 200 21.49 19.15 -16.24
CA ALA A 200 21.63 20.60 -16.08
C ALA A 200 21.30 21.08 -14.65
N ASP A 201 20.40 20.38 -13.95
CA ASP A 201 19.85 20.79 -12.66
C ASP A 201 20.73 20.28 -11.49
N ILE A 202 21.53 19.23 -11.73
CA ILE A 202 22.34 18.54 -10.71
C ILE A 202 23.84 18.58 -11.00
N LYS A 203 24.33 19.64 -11.66
CA LYS A 203 25.75 19.73 -12.11
C LYS A 203 26.78 19.51 -11.00
N SER A 204 26.45 19.86 -9.76
CA SER A 204 27.31 19.70 -8.58
C SER A 204 27.35 18.27 -8.03
N VAL A 205 26.37 17.43 -8.36
CA VAL A 205 26.29 16.04 -7.91
C VAL A 205 27.17 15.17 -8.82
N LYS A 206 28.35 14.80 -8.32
CA LYS A 206 29.33 13.99 -9.09
C LYS A 206 29.48 12.56 -8.59
N LYS A 207 29.10 12.31 -7.35
CA LYS A 207 29.21 11.02 -6.66
C LYS A 207 28.26 10.99 -5.47
N ALA A 208 28.12 9.81 -4.87
CA ALA A 208 27.37 9.64 -3.63
C ALA A 208 27.87 10.55 -2.49
N GLY A 209 26.98 10.86 -1.55
CA GLY A 209 27.20 11.68 -0.37
C GLY A 209 26.09 12.71 -0.14
N ASP A 210 26.32 13.60 0.80
CA ASP A 210 25.30 14.54 1.26
C ASP A 210 25.21 15.80 0.39
N TYR A 211 23.98 16.22 0.08
CA TYR A 211 23.71 17.41 -0.70
C TYR A 211 22.45 18.13 -0.19
N THR A 212 22.46 19.45 -0.28
CA THR A 212 21.25 20.28 -0.10
C THR A 212 20.72 20.67 -1.47
N PHE A 213 19.46 20.36 -1.72
CA PHE A 213 18.73 20.75 -2.91
C PHE A 213 17.79 21.89 -2.54
N THR A 214 17.84 22.98 -3.30
CA THR A 214 16.86 24.07 -3.22
C THR A 214 15.80 23.83 -4.28
N PHE A 215 14.54 23.86 -3.86
CA PHE A 215 13.38 23.69 -4.73
C PHE A 215 12.53 24.96 -4.77
N LYS A 216 11.83 25.13 -5.88
CA LYS A 216 10.76 26.11 -6.02
C LYS A 216 9.48 25.44 -6.51
N THR A 217 8.33 25.83 -5.97
CA THR A 217 7.01 25.28 -6.29
C THR A 217 5.93 26.35 -6.30
N GLU A 218 4.91 26.15 -7.14
CA GLU A 218 3.67 26.92 -7.14
C GLU A 218 2.48 26.06 -6.64
N SER A 219 2.76 24.84 -6.19
CA SER A 219 1.75 23.82 -5.85
C SER A 219 1.65 23.55 -4.35
N ALA A 220 2.23 24.42 -3.51
CA ALA A 220 2.09 24.33 -2.06
C ALA A 220 0.62 24.54 -1.62
N PRO A 221 0.15 23.87 -0.55
CA PRO A 221 0.90 22.94 0.28
C PRO A 221 0.89 21.49 -0.26
N PHE A 222 1.95 20.72 0.00
CA PHE A 222 2.02 19.29 -0.31
C PHE A 222 2.95 18.51 0.65
N ARG A 223 2.89 17.17 0.56
CA ARG A 223 3.65 16.25 1.40
C ARG A 223 5.15 16.35 1.18
N TYR A 224 5.93 16.41 2.27
CA TYR A 224 7.38 16.33 2.26
C TYR A 224 7.83 14.87 2.13
N ASP A 225 7.75 14.35 0.91
CA ASP A 225 8.34 13.08 0.50
C ASP A 225 9.07 13.24 -0.84
N ILE A 226 10.09 12.42 -1.10
CA ILE A 226 11.00 12.59 -2.25
C ILE A 226 10.20 12.58 -3.55
N ALA A 227 9.28 11.62 -3.71
CA ALA A 227 8.49 11.52 -4.94
C ALA A 227 7.66 12.78 -5.21
N THR A 228 6.91 13.26 -4.20
CA THR A 228 6.04 14.44 -4.33
C THR A 228 6.84 15.71 -4.54
N ILE A 229 7.99 15.87 -3.85
CA ILE A 229 8.88 17.03 -4.02
C ILE A 229 9.34 17.15 -5.48
N PHE A 230 9.81 16.05 -6.07
CA PHE A 230 10.30 16.05 -7.46
C PHE A 230 9.19 16.11 -8.51
N GLU A 231 7.96 15.68 -8.18
CA GLU A 231 6.80 15.82 -9.06
C GLU A 231 6.28 17.27 -9.10
N LYS A 232 6.19 17.93 -7.93
CA LYS A 232 5.52 19.22 -7.76
C LYS A 232 6.44 20.43 -7.73
N SER A 233 7.75 20.22 -7.79
CA SER A 233 8.74 21.30 -7.64
C SER A 233 9.82 21.22 -8.70
N GLN A 234 10.49 22.35 -8.91
CA GLN A 234 11.66 22.45 -9.77
C GLN A 234 12.91 22.65 -8.93
N ILE A 235 13.98 21.94 -9.28
CA ILE A 235 15.29 22.16 -8.67
C ILE A 235 15.80 23.53 -9.13
N VAL A 236 16.10 24.39 -8.16
CA VAL A 236 16.71 25.71 -8.39
C VAL A 236 18.23 25.59 -8.30
N SER A 237 18.72 24.89 -7.27
CA SER A 237 20.15 24.74 -7.05
C SER A 237 20.47 23.48 -6.24
N VAL A 238 21.70 23.00 -6.36
CA VAL A 238 22.21 21.89 -5.55
C VAL A 238 23.60 22.24 -5.05
N ARG A 239 23.80 22.17 -3.73
CA ARG A 239 25.10 22.36 -3.07
C ARG A 239 25.51 21.09 -2.35
N LYS A 240 26.80 20.80 -2.35
CA LYS A 240 27.34 19.68 -1.59
C LYS A 240 27.28 20.01 -0.10
N GLY A 241 26.81 19.07 0.71
CA GLY A 241 26.85 19.15 2.16
C GLY A 241 28.29 19.18 2.66
N ASN A 242 28.50 19.82 3.81
CA ASN A 242 29.79 19.83 4.49
C ASN A 242 30.03 18.54 5.25
#